data_AF-M7UG42-F1
#
_entry.id   AF-M7UG42-F1
#
_cell.length_a   1.000
_cell.length_b   1.000
_cell.length_c   1.000
_cell.angle_alpha   90.00
_cell.angle_beta   90.00
_cell.angle_gamma   90.00
#
_symmetry.space_group_name_H-M   'P 1'
#
loop_
_entity.id
_entity.type
_entity.pdbx_description
1 polymer ?
#
loop_
_entity_poly.entity_id
_entity_poly.type
_entity_poly.pdbx_seq_one_letter_code
_entity_poly.pdbx_strand_id
1 'polypeptide(L)'
;MQKSLHHELDSLSLSTSSENENPLNILLPAYETLWRIVLRCFLEISFCHSSDVAAEWKDVLSQFLKNMTAEQFGKRIGKFSARDIVFEALRLYPPTKRIYRQDTDNGSVFAVDVEFIQRTEEIWGTDGNDFRPERWFELESKGNVAYKEAWMPFGKGKFLCPASKMAPMMVGMLVGCLIDAFGSDHWVLEGEGVKDVISRGMPLDNGREAFECLSLRRVIDEKFDV
;
A
#
# COMPACT_ATOMS: atom_id res chain seq x y z
N MET A 1 -9.72 -5.48 27.77
CA MET A 1 -9.62 -4.77 26.48
C MET A 1 -8.79 -3.49 26.59
N GLN A 2 -9.21 -2.47 27.35
CA GLN A 2 -8.42 -1.23 27.56
C GLN A 2 -6.98 -1.47 28.06
N LYS A 3 -6.79 -2.33 29.07
CA LYS A 3 -5.44 -2.68 29.57
C LYS A 3 -4.54 -3.33 28.52
N SER A 4 -5.12 -4.08 27.58
CA SER A 4 -4.40 -4.72 26.49
C SER A 4 -4.03 -3.69 25.41
N LEU A 5 -4.94 -2.77 25.10
CA LEU A 5 -4.69 -1.70 24.14
C LEU A 5 -3.60 -0.75 24.66
N HIS A 6 -3.66 -0.35 25.92
CA HIS A 6 -2.61 0.46 26.55
C HIS A 6 -1.26 -0.25 26.51
N HIS A 7 -1.21 -1.53 26.90
CA HIS A 7 0.02 -2.33 26.82
C HIS A 7 0.59 -2.40 25.39
N GLU A 8 -0.25 -2.64 24.38
CA GLU A 8 0.19 -2.65 22.99
C GLU A 8 0.68 -1.27 22.54
N LEU A 9 -0.08 -0.19 22.81
CA LEU A 9 0.30 1.19 22.48
C LEU A 9 1.62 1.61 23.15
N ASP A 10 1.83 1.22 24.41
CA ASP A 10 3.07 1.47 25.13
C ASP A 10 4.25 0.72 24.49
N SER A 11 4.00 -0.48 23.91
CA SER A 11 5.01 -1.22 23.14
C SER A 11 5.32 -0.61 21.77
N LEU A 12 4.39 0.18 21.20
CA LEU A 12 4.60 0.94 19.95
C LEU A 12 5.42 2.21 20.19
N SER A 13 5.39 2.75 21.41
CA SER A 13 6.03 3.98 21.82
C SER A 13 7.54 3.77 22.03
N LEU A 14 8.34 4.07 21.01
CA LEU A 14 9.81 4.04 21.10
C LEU A 14 10.42 5.22 21.86
N SER A 15 9.63 6.20 22.31
CA SER A 15 10.10 7.37 23.07
C SER A 15 9.57 7.38 24.50
N THR A 16 10.44 7.69 25.45
CA THR A 16 10.15 7.88 26.87
C THR A 16 9.82 9.34 27.22
N SER A 17 9.64 10.21 26.23
CA SER A 17 9.30 11.62 26.43
C SER A 17 7.79 11.84 26.59
N SER A 18 7.43 12.83 27.40
CA SER A 18 6.04 13.27 27.68
C SER A 18 5.26 13.75 26.44
N GLU A 19 5.87 13.78 25.26
CA GLU A 19 5.19 14.07 23.99
C GLU A 19 4.19 12.96 23.56
N ASN A 20 4.27 11.77 24.15
CA ASN A 20 3.33 10.66 23.91
C ASN A 20 2.10 10.64 24.84
N GLU A 21 1.84 11.69 25.61
CA GLU A 21 0.61 11.78 26.42
C GLU A 21 -0.66 12.00 25.58
N ASN A 22 -0.53 12.49 24.34
CA ASN A 22 -1.65 12.68 23.43
C ASN A 22 -1.83 11.45 22.52
N PRO A 23 -2.89 10.63 22.68
CA PRO A 23 -3.15 9.47 21.83
C PRO A 23 -3.25 9.80 20.33
N LEU A 24 -3.56 11.05 19.97
CA LEU A 24 -3.61 11.49 18.57
C LEU A 24 -2.26 11.40 17.86
N ASN A 25 -1.15 11.46 18.58
CA ASN A 25 0.19 11.30 18.00
C ASN A 25 0.42 9.88 17.47
N ILE A 26 -0.34 8.90 17.95
CA ILE A 26 -0.32 7.52 17.43
C ILE A 26 -1.44 7.32 16.40
N LEU A 27 -2.65 7.81 16.71
CA LEU A 27 -3.83 7.55 15.87
C LEU A 27 -3.77 8.26 14.51
N LEU A 28 -3.36 9.52 14.45
CA LEU A 28 -3.35 10.29 13.20
C LEU A 28 -2.34 9.73 12.19
N PRO A 29 -1.07 9.45 12.53
CA PRO A 29 -0.13 8.85 11.58
C PRO A 29 -0.58 7.47 11.13
N ALA A 30 -1.10 6.63 12.03
CA ALA A 30 -1.59 5.30 11.69
C ALA A 30 -2.77 5.36 10.69
N TYR A 31 -3.71 6.29 10.90
CA TYR A 31 -4.82 6.54 10.00
C TYR A 31 -4.34 7.07 8.64
N GLU A 32 -3.56 8.15 8.64
CA GLU A 32 -3.06 8.81 7.42
C GLU A 32 -2.23 7.85 6.56
N THR A 33 -1.26 7.16 7.16
CA THR A 33 -0.35 6.27 6.41
C THR A 33 -1.09 5.09 5.80
N LEU A 34 -2.08 4.53 6.51
CA LEU A 34 -2.90 3.42 6.01
C LEU A 34 -3.79 3.85 4.84
N TRP A 35 -4.52 4.95 4.96
CA TRP A 35 -5.42 5.39 3.88
C TRP A 35 -4.66 5.84 2.63
N ARG A 36 -3.45 6.39 2.79
CA ARG A 36 -2.59 6.75 1.65
C ARG A 36 -2.22 5.55 0.78
N ILE A 37 -1.96 4.39 1.37
CA ILE A 37 -1.67 3.17 0.61
C ILE A 37 -2.94 2.53 0.05
N VAL A 38 -4.02 2.51 0.85
CA VAL A 38 -5.32 1.98 0.41
C VAL A 38 -5.82 2.71 -0.83
N LEU A 39 -5.77 4.06 -0.82
CA LEU A 39 -6.21 4.88 -1.95
C LEU A 39 -5.42 4.56 -3.23
N ARG A 40 -4.09 4.49 -3.15
CA ARG A 40 -3.24 4.22 -4.32
C ARG A 40 -3.45 2.83 -4.88
N CYS A 41 -3.52 1.83 -4.01
CA CYS A 41 -3.82 0.45 -4.42
C CYS A 41 -5.21 0.36 -5.09
N PHE A 42 -6.21 1.06 -4.54
CA PHE A 42 -7.54 1.15 -5.15
C PHE A 42 -7.48 1.82 -6.54
N LEU A 43 -6.77 2.94 -6.69
CA LEU A 43 -6.63 3.63 -7.99
C LEU A 43 -5.92 2.76 -9.03
N GLU A 44 -4.86 2.06 -8.62
CA GLU A 44 -4.10 1.14 -9.49
C GLU A 44 -4.98 0.07 -10.10
N ILE A 45 -5.79 -0.57 -9.26
CA ILE A 45 -6.65 -1.68 -9.67
C ILE A 45 -7.87 -1.18 -10.43
N SER A 46 -8.43 -0.03 -10.05
CA SER A 46 -9.70 0.44 -10.60
C SER A 46 -9.53 1.24 -11.91
N PHE A 47 -8.42 1.99 -12.07
CA PHE A 47 -8.33 3.00 -13.14
C PHE A 47 -7.03 2.98 -13.95
N CYS A 48 -5.94 2.38 -13.46
CA CYS A 48 -4.63 2.49 -14.12
C CYS A 48 -4.35 1.37 -15.14
N HIS A 49 -5.05 0.23 -15.00
CA HIS A 49 -4.80 -0.99 -15.78
C HIS A 49 -5.94 -1.34 -16.73
N SER A 50 -5.67 -2.20 -17.72
CA SER A 50 -6.74 -2.70 -18.60
C SER A 50 -7.77 -3.50 -17.80
N SER A 51 -9.02 -3.48 -18.29
CA SER A 51 -10.13 -4.18 -17.64
C SER A 51 -9.85 -5.66 -17.39
N ASP A 52 -9.15 -6.34 -18.31
CA ASP A 52 -8.85 -7.77 -18.18
C ASP A 52 -7.90 -8.07 -17.01
N VAL A 53 -6.79 -7.34 -16.90
CA VAL A 53 -5.79 -7.54 -15.83
C VAL A 53 -6.38 -7.12 -14.48
N ALA A 54 -7.08 -5.97 -14.47
CA ALA A 54 -7.76 -5.48 -13.28
C ALA A 54 -8.82 -6.47 -12.78
N ALA A 55 -9.56 -7.14 -13.68
CA ALA A 55 -10.56 -8.11 -13.29
C ALA A 55 -9.97 -9.30 -12.51
N GLU A 56 -8.80 -9.80 -12.90
CA GLU A 56 -8.10 -10.86 -12.16
C GLU A 56 -7.73 -10.41 -10.73
N TRP A 57 -7.25 -9.17 -10.57
CA TRP A 57 -6.91 -8.63 -9.26
C TRP A 57 -8.15 -8.41 -8.38
N LYS A 58 -9.24 -7.88 -8.96
CA LYS A 58 -10.52 -7.68 -8.29
C LYS A 58 -11.11 -9.01 -7.81
N ASP A 59 -11.01 -10.08 -8.62
CA ASP A 59 -11.46 -11.41 -8.23
C ASP A 59 -10.65 -11.98 -7.05
N VAL A 60 -9.32 -11.88 -7.10
CA VAL A 60 -8.45 -12.34 -6.00
C VAL A 60 -8.78 -11.62 -4.68
N LEU A 61 -9.00 -10.30 -4.71
CA LEU A 61 -9.39 -9.54 -3.53
C LEU A 61 -10.80 -9.90 -3.05
N SER A 62 -11.74 -10.11 -3.97
CA SER A 62 -13.11 -10.54 -3.65
C SER A 62 -13.13 -11.92 -2.97
N GLN A 63 -12.30 -12.85 -3.44
CA GLN A 63 -12.14 -14.16 -2.79
C GLN A 63 -11.51 -14.06 -1.40
N PHE A 64 -10.53 -13.18 -1.23
CA PHE A 64 -9.95 -12.89 0.08
C PHE A 64 -10.99 -12.33 1.06
N LEU A 65 -11.85 -11.40 0.62
CA LEU A 65 -12.90 -10.82 1.46
C LEU A 65 -13.93 -11.83 1.96
N LYS A 66 -14.21 -12.88 1.19
CA LYS A 66 -15.12 -13.96 1.61
C LYS A 66 -14.61 -14.71 2.86
N ASN A 67 -13.29 -14.75 3.08
CA ASN A 67 -12.68 -15.43 4.21
C ASN A 67 -11.33 -14.80 4.60
N MET A 68 -11.39 -13.73 5.40
CA MET A 68 -10.25 -12.88 5.73
C MET A 68 -9.30 -13.51 6.77
N THR A 69 -8.52 -14.52 6.34
CA THR A 69 -7.48 -15.17 7.16
C THR A 69 -6.09 -14.90 6.60
N ALA A 70 -5.06 -15.09 7.44
CA ALA A 70 -3.65 -15.00 7.00
C ALA A 70 -3.30 -16.01 5.90
N GLU A 71 -3.86 -17.21 5.98
CA GLU A 71 -3.69 -18.24 4.95
C GLU A 71 -4.30 -17.77 3.63
N GLN A 72 -5.55 -17.31 3.64
CA GLN A 72 -6.21 -16.85 2.41
C GLN A 72 -5.56 -15.59 1.83
N PHE A 73 -5.06 -14.68 2.68
CA PHE A 73 -4.34 -13.50 2.24
C PHE A 73 -3.08 -13.84 1.44
N GLY A 74 -2.31 -14.84 1.88
CA GLY A 74 -1.10 -15.31 1.22
C GLY A 74 -1.31 -16.37 0.13
N LYS A 75 -2.52 -16.93 0.02
CA LYS A 75 -2.84 -17.98 -0.95
C LYS A 75 -2.83 -17.43 -2.37
N ARG A 76 -1.91 -17.93 -3.19
CA ARG A 76 -1.85 -17.57 -4.61
C ARG A 76 -2.89 -18.33 -5.41
N ILE A 77 -3.59 -17.59 -6.27
CA ILE A 77 -4.48 -18.15 -7.30
C ILE A 77 -3.82 -17.78 -8.62
N GLY A 78 -3.25 -18.78 -9.31
CA GLY A 78 -2.37 -18.52 -10.45
C GLY A 78 -1.03 -17.92 -10.00
N LYS A 79 -0.70 -16.71 -10.49
CA LYS A 79 0.63 -16.10 -10.31
C LYS A 79 0.76 -15.15 -9.10
N PHE A 80 -0.34 -14.78 -8.45
CA PHE A 80 -0.32 -13.82 -7.35
C PHE A 80 -1.44 -14.08 -6.33
N SER A 81 -1.34 -13.42 -5.19
CA SER A 81 -2.29 -13.45 -4.05
C SER A 81 -2.71 -12.02 -3.67
N ALA A 82 -3.70 -11.89 -2.80
CA ALA A 82 -4.07 -10.59 -2.22
C ALA A 82 -2.88 -9.93 -1.51
N ARG A 83 -2.03 -10.73 -0.85
CA ARG A 83 -0.77 -10.26 -0.27
C ARG A 83 0.17 -9.67 -1.31
N ASP A 84 0.35 -10.35 -2.44
CA ASP A 84 1.29 -9.90 -3.48
C ASP A 84 0.80 -8.57 -4.11
N ILE A 85 -0.52 -8.38 -4.28
CA ILE A 85 -1.11 -7.10 -4.71
C ILE A 85 -0.79 -5.98 -3.71
N VAL A 86 -1.04 -6.22 -2.42
CA VAL A 86 -0.77 -5.23 -1.38
C VAL A 86 0.72 -4.95 -1.23
N PHE A 87 1.57 -5.97 -1.34
CA PHE A 87 3.02 -5.83 -1.23
C PHE A 87 3.57 -5.01 -2.39
N GLU A 88 3.01 -5.17 -3.59
CA GLU A 88 3.38 -4.36 -4.75
C GLU A 88 2.96 -2.89 -4.57
N ALA A 89 1.76 -2.66 -4.05
CA ALA A 89 1.33 -1.31 -3.68
C ALA A 89 2.27 -0.69 -2.63
N LEU A 90 2.65 -1.42 -1.58
CA LEU A 90 3.57 -0.92 -0.54
C LEU A 90 4.99 -0.70 -1.07
N ARG A 91 5.40 -1.48 -2.08
CA ARG A 91 6.68 -1.34 -2.76
C ARG A 91 6.70 -0.05 -3.57
N LEU A 92 5.68 0.17 -4.40
CA LEU A 92 5.60 1.37 -5.22
C LEU A 92 5.29 2.60 -4.35
N TYR A 93 4.42 2.50 -3.36
CA TYR A 93 3.91 3.64 -2.60
C TYR A 93 4.19 3.52 -1.10
N PRO A 94 5.47 3.45 -0.67
CA PRO A 94 5.78 3.38 0.74
C PRO A 94 5.27 4.64 1.45
N PRO A 95 4.48 4.52 2.54
CA PRO A 95 4.01 5.68 3.28
C PRO A 95 5.16 6.51 3.87
N THR A 96 6.25 5.85 4.27
CA THR A 96 7.49 6.48 4.74
C THR A 96 8.52 6.43 3.61
N LYS A 97 8.71 7.55 2.92
CA LYS A 97 9.68 7.65 1.80
C LYS A 97 11.14 7.68 2.24
N ARG A 98 11.41 8.24 3.42
CA ARG A 98 12.77 8.41 3.96
C ARG A 98 12.82 8.05 5.42
N ILE A 99 13.88 7.34 5.81
CA ILE A 99 14.13 6.94 7.19
C ILE A 99 15.43 7.58 7.64
N TYR A 100 15.37 8.45 8.65
CA TYR A 100 16.54 9.14 9.19
C TYR A 100 17.15 8.38 10.38
N ARG A 101 18.47 8.37 10.47
CA ARG A 101 19.25 7.78 11.57
C ARG A 101 20.37 8.71 11.96
N GLN A 102 20.59 8.86 13.26
CA GLN A 102 21.73 9.60 13.78
C GLN A 102 22.78 8.60 14.28
N ASP A 103 24.02 8.80 13.85
CA ASP A 103 25.18 8.10 14.37
C ASP A 103 25.49 8.61 15.78
N THR A 104 25.60 7.69 16.73
CA THR A 104 25.84 8.00 18.14
C THR A 104 27.24 8.51 18.41
N ASP A 105 28.20 8.18 17.56
CA ASP A 105 29.62 8.45 17.82
C ASP A 105 30.03 9.85 17.37
N ASN A 106 29.45 10.33 16.26
CA ASN A 106 29.81 11.62 15.65
C ASN A 106 28.61 12.55 15.41
N GLY A 107 27.38 12.11 15.70
CA GLY A 107 26.16 12.92 15.55
C GLY A 107 25.67 13.10 14.11
N SER A 108 26.33 12.49 13.11
CA SER A 108 25.95 12.60 11.70
C SER A 108 24.58 11.99 11.44
N VAL A 109 23.77 12.65 10.61
CA VAL A 109 22.45 12.16 10.22
C VAL A 109 22.50 11.54 8.84
N PHE A 110 22.09 10.29 8.75
CA PHE A 110 21.95 9.52 7.52
C PHE A 110 20.47 9.37 7.17
N ALA A 111 20.15 9.36 5.88
CA ALA A 111 18.81 9.09 5.38
C ALA A 111 18.84 7.90 4.43
N VAL A 112 17.97 6.91 4.68
CA VAL A 112 17.67 5.85 3.74
C VAL A 112 16.51 6.32 2.88
N ASP A 113 16.70 6.38 1.56
CA ASP A 113 15.63 6.65 0.61
C ASP A 113 14.89 5.36 0.27
N VAL A 114 13.79 5.12 1.00
CA VAL A 114 12.95 3.92 0.89
C VAL A 114 12.24 3.89 -0.46
N GLU A 115 11.75 5.04 -0.93
CA GLU A 115 11.05 5.12 -2.21
C GLU A 115 11.98 4.77 -3.37
N PHE A 116 13.22 5.26 -3.35
CA PHE A 116 14.24 4.94 -4.35
C PHE A 116 14.62 3.45 -4.32
N ILE A 117 15.00 2.91 -3.16
CA ILE A 117 15.48 1.51 -3.07
C ILE A 117 14.39 0.49 -3.39
N GLN A 118 13.11 0.84 -3.21
CA GLN A 118 11.99 -0.02 -3.57
C GLN A 118 11.62 0.03 -5.07
N ARG A 119 12.26 0.88 -5.86
CA ARG A 119 12.01 1.03 -7.30
C ARG A 119 13.25 0.93 -8.19
N THR A 120 14.45 0.89 -7.61
CA THR A 120 15.71 0.76 -8.37
C THR A 120 15.70 -0.45 -9.30
N GLU A 121 16.10 -0.20 -10.55
CA GLU A 121 16.20 -1.21 -11.60
C GLU A 121 17.14 -2.36 -11.23
N GLU A 122 18.21 -2.09 -10.48
CA GLU A 122 19.17 -3.10 -10.03
C GLU A 122 18.50 -4.25 -9.26
N ILE A 123 17.46 -3.91 -8.48
CA ILE A 123 16.79 -4.88 -7.60
C ILE A 123 15.46 -5.33 -8.20
N TRP A 124 14.72 -4.39 -8.79
CA TRP A 124 13.34 -4.59 -9.20
C TRP A 124 13.17 -4.79 -10.70
N GLY A 125 14.22 -4.60 -11.52
CA GLY A 125 14.17 -4.72 -12.98
C GLY A 125 13.80 -3.42 -13.68
N THR A 126 13.90 -3.41 -15.02
CA THR A 126 13.57 -2.23 -15.85
C THR A 126 12.12 -1.78 -15.71
N ASP A 127 11.27 -2.70 -15.28
CA ASP A 127 9.85 -2.49 -14.97
C ASP A 127 9.64 -2.16 -13.47
N GLY A 128 10.66 -1.72 -12.74
CA GLY A 128 10.58 -1.40 -11.31
C GLY A 128 9.57 -0.31 -10.97
N ASN A 129 9.16 0.49 -11.94
CA ASN A 129 8.11 1.49 -11.79
C ASN A 129 6.70 0.97 -12.11
N ASP A 130 6.57 -0.24 -12.64
CA ASP A 130 5.28 -0.83 -13.02
C ASP A 130 4.65 -1.57 -11.83
N PHE A 131 3.33 -1.43 -11.68
CA PHE A 131 2.55 -2.16 -10.71
C PHE A 131 2.31 -3.60 -11.20
N ARG A 132 3.12 -4.54 -10.72
CA ARG A 132 3.09 -5.95 -11.14
C ARG A 132 3.05 -6.92 -9.95
N PRO A 133 1.86 -7.29 -9.44
CA PRO A 133 1.74 -8.26 -8.35
C PRO A 133 2.40 -9.62 -8.60
N GLU A 134 2.47 -10.08 -9.84
CA GLU A 134 3.13 -11.35 -10.21
C GLU A 134 4.66 -11.32 -10.00
N ARG A 135 5.27 -10.14 -9.86
CA ARG A 135 6.70 -9.95 -9.61
C ARG A 135 7.18 -10.73 -8.39
N TRP A 136 6.36 -10.78 -7.34
CA TRP A 136 6.67 -11.49 -6.10
C TRP A 136 6.90 -12.99 -6.32
N PHE A 137 6.05 -13.60 -7.14
CA PHE A 137 6.20 -15.01 -7.52
C PHE A 137 7.46 -15.25 -8.35
N GLU A 138 7.76 -14.37 -9.30
CA GLU A 138 8.96 -14.47 -10.14
C GLU A 138 10.26 -14.33 -9.33
N LEU A 139 10.32 -13.35 -8.42
CA LEU A 139 11.46 -13.12 -7.53
C LEU A 139 11.73 -14.33 -6.63
N GLU A 140 10.68 -14.88 -6.03
CA GLU A 140 10.76 -16.08 -5.19
C GLU A 140 11.20 -17.30 -6.01
N SER A 141 10.65 -17.49 -7.21
CA SER A 141 10.97 -18.61 -8.09
C SER A 141 12.41 -18.57 -8.61
N LYS A 142 12.96 -17.37 -8.84
CA LYS A 142 14.36 -17.17 -9.26
C LYS A 142 15.36 -17.26 -8.09
N GLY A 143 14.89 -17.42 -6.85
CA GLY A 143 15.75 -17.44 -5.66
C GLY A 143 16.47 -16.11 -5.40
N ASN A 144 16.01 -15.00 -5.99
CA ASN A 144 16.59 -13.68 -5.75
C ASN A 144 16.29 -13.29 -4.30
N VAL A 145 17.29 -13.05 -3.47
CA VAL A 145 17.09 -12.64 -2.07
C VAL A 145 17.33 -11.15 -1.84
N ALA A 146 17.90 -10.43 -2.81
CA ALA A 146 18.24 -9.01 -2.68
C ALA A 146 16.98 -8.15 -2.45
N TYR A 147 15.86 -8.51 -3.08
CA TYR A 147 14.58 -7.81 -2.88
C TYR A 147 14.12 -7.82 -1.42
N LYS A 148 14.49 -8.85 -0.63
CA LYS A 148 14.11 -8.93 0.79
C LYS A 148 14.79 -7.86 1.62
N GLU A 149 15.97 -7.41 1.21
CA GLU A 149 16.68 -6.29 1.85
C GLU A 149 16.17 -4.93 1.39
N ALA A 150 15.80 -4.81 0.11
CA ALA A 150 15.25 -3.59 -0.45
C ALA A 150 13.80 -3.30 -0.04
N TRP A 151 12.99 -4.34 0.19
CA TRP A 151 11.61 -4.18 0.60
C TRP A 151 11.53 -3.80 2.07
N MET A 152 11.32 -2.51 2.35
CA MET A 152 11.26 -1.96 3.70
C MET A 152 10.16 -0.90 3.89
N PRO A 153 8.91 -1.14 3.45
CA PRO A 153 7.83 -0.16 3.59
C PRO A 153 7.46 0.08 5.07
N PHE A 154 7.90 -0.83 5.94
CA PHE A 154 7.74 -0.80 7.39
C PHE A 154 9.07 -0.56 8.14
N GLY A 155 10.14 -0.18 7.44
CA GLY A 155 11.48 -0.16 8.01
C GLY A 155 12.06 -1.57 8.25
N LYS A 156 13.19 -1.65 8.97
CA LYS A 156 13.92 -2.89 9.26
C LYS A 156 14.63 -2.87 10.61
N GLY A 157 15.02 -4.06 11.06
CA GLY A 157 15.84 -4.26 12.25
C GLY A 157 15.13 -3.84 13.54
N LYS A 158 15.86 -3.16 14.44
CA LYS A 158 15.35 -2.73 15.75
C LYS A 158 14.21 -1.72 15.69
N PHE A 159 14.03 -1.05 14.55
CA PHE A 159 13.04 -0.01 14.33
C PHE A 159 11.99 -0.42 13.29
N LEU A 160 11.63 -1.70 13.27
CA LEU A 160 10.56 -2.22 12.42
C LEU A 160 9.22 -1.66 12.91
N CYS A 161 8.37 -1.22 11.97
CA CYS A 161 7.01 -0.80 12.27
C CYS A 161 6.28 -1.93 13.00
N PRO A 162 5.69 -1.66 14.17
CA PRO A 162 5.03 -2.72 14.92
C PRO A 162 3.79 -3.28 14.21
N ALA A 163 3.13 -2.48 13.37
CA ALA A 163 1.98 -2.90 12.58
C ALA A 163 2.35 -3.75 11.34
N SER A 164 3.64 -4.00 11.08
CA SER A 164 4.14 -4.69 9.87
C SER A 164 3.47 -6.04 9.59
N LYS A 165 3.02 -6.76 10.63
CA LYS A 165 2.35 -8.06 10.49
C LYS A 165 0.86 -7.97 10.17
N MET A 166 0.19 -6.89 10.58
CA MET A 166 -1.27 -6.74 10.46
C MET A 166 -1.70 -5.74 9.38
N ALA A 167 -0.92 -4.66 9.20
CA ALA A 167 -1.24 -3.58 8.28
C ALA A 167 -1.45 -4.06 6.83
N PRO A 168 -0.63 -4.97 6.26
CA PRO A 168 -0.87 -5.43 4.89
C PRO A 168 -2.24 -6.09 4.70
N MET A 169 -2.68 -6.90 5.66
CA MET A 169 -3.99 -7.54 5.59
C MET A 169 -5.13 -6.51 5.70
N MET A 170 -4.98 -5.52 6.58
CA MET A 170 -5.92 -4.40 6.69
C MET A 170 -6.01 -3.61 5.38
N VAL A 171 -4.89 -3.34 4.71
CA VAL A 171 -4.88 -2.72 3.38
C VAL A 171 -5.66 -3.56 2.38
N GLY A 172 -5.36 -4.86 2.29
CA GLY A 172 -6.06 -5.77 1.37
C GLY A 172 -7.57 -5.80 1.61
N MET A 173 -8.00 -5.80 2.88
CA MET A 173 -9.41 -5.75 3.25
C MET A 173 -10.06 -4.44 2.81
N LEU A 174 -9.47 -3.29 3.17
CA LEU A 174 -10.03 -1.98 2.85
C LEU A 174 -10.08 -1.74 1.34
N VAL A 175 -9.03 -2.13 0.61
CA VAL A 175 -9.00 -2.03 -0.86
C VAL A 175 -10.09 -2.92 -1.48
N GLY A 176 -10.24 -4.16 -1.00
CA GLY A 176 -11.32 -5.04 -1.45
C GLY A 176 -12.69 -4.40 -1.24
N CYS A 177 -12.95 -3.81 -0.06
CA CYS A 177 -14.22 -3.15 0.22
C CYS A 177 -14.47 -1.95 -0.69
N LEU A 178 -13.44 -1.14 -0.99
CA LEU A 178 -13.56 -0.03 -1.92
C LEU A 178 -13.82 -0.51 -3.36
N ILE A 179 -13.21 -1.62 -3.78
CA ILE A 179 -13.46 -2.22 -5.09
C ILE A 179 -14.90 -2.74 -5.19
N ASP A 180 -15.41 -3.41 -4.15
CA ASP A 180 -16.79 -3.90 -4.12
C ASP A 180 -17.81 -2.74 -4.20
N ALA A 181 -17.53 -1.63 -3.51
CA ALA A 181 -18.42 -0.47 -3.48
C ALA A 181 -18.31 0.44 -4.72
N PHE A 182 -17.09 0.63 -5.24
CA PHE A 182 -16.76 1.70 -6.20
C PHE A 182 -15.95 1.23 -7.42
N GLY A 183 -15.59 -0.04 -7.50
CA GLY A 183 -14.76 -0.60 -8.58
C GLY A 183 -15.54 -1.06 -9.82
N SER A 184 -16.85 -0.82 -9.86
CA SER A 184 -17.71 -1.12 -11.02
C SER A 184 -17.64 -0.04 -12.09
N ASP A 185 -18.07 -0.37 -13.32
CA ASP A 185 -18.08 0.55 -14.46
C ASP A 185 -19.07 1.73 -14.29
N HIS A 186 -19.87 1.72 -13.21
CA HIS A 186 -20.76 2.80 -12.84
C HIS A 186 -20.05 3.97 -12.14
N TRP A 187 -18.76 3.85 -11.84
CA TRP A 187 -17.97 4.92 -11.24
C TRP A 187 -16.86 5.37 -12.17
N VAL A 188 -16.81 6.66 -12.44
CA VAL A 188 -15.74 7.27 -13.23
C VAL A 188 -14.92 8.21 -12.37
N LEU A 189 -13.60 8.14 -12.52
CA LEU A 189 -12.66 9.09 -11.95
C LEU A 189 -12.63 10.34 -12.82
N GLU A 190 -12.80 11.50 -12.22
CA GLU A 190 -12.74 12.80 -12.91
C GLU A 190 -12.00 13.84 -12.07
N GLY A 191 -11.71 15.00 -12.67
CA GLY A 191 -10.99 16.08 -12.03
C GLY A 191 -9.67 16.44 -12.72
N GLU A 192 -9.01 17.48 -12.20
CA GLU A 192 -7.71 17.90 -12.68
C GLU A 192 -6.64 16.88 -12.24
N GLY A 193 -5.79 16.42 -13.17
CA GLY A 193 -4.79 15.37 -12.90
C GLY A 193 -5.26 13.94 -13.17
N VAL A 194 -6.50 13.72 -13.63
CA VAL A 194 -6.98 12.35 -13.96
C VAL A 194 -6.09 11.64 -14.99
N LYS A 195 -5.49 12.41 -15.92
CA LYS A 195 -4.56 11.89 -16.93
C LYS A 195 -3.30 11.31 -16.30
N ASP A 196 -2.85 11.86 -15.18
CA ASP A 196 -1.64 11.40 -14.47
C ASP A 196 -1.91 10.09 -13.71
N VAL A 197 -3.18 9.82 -13.38
CA VAL A 197 -3.61 8.53 -12.83
C VAL A 197 -3.74 7.47 -13.92
N ILE A 198 -4.34 7.83 -15.06
CA ILE A 198 -4.60 6.87 -16.15
C ILE A 198 -3.35 6.66 -17.04
N SER A 199 -2.35 7.55 -16.96
CA SER A 199 -1.11 7.42 -17.72
C SER A 199 -0.33 6.20 -17.29
N ARG A 200 0.01 5.34 -18.25
CA ARG A 200 0.80 4.12 -18.00
C ARG A 200 2.30 4.41 -17.93
N GLY A 201 3.00 3.62 -17.14
CA GLY A 201 4.48 3.57 -17.10
C GLY A 201 5.14 4.50 -16.09
N MET A 202 4.36 5.26 -15.31
CA MET A 202 4.85 6.02 -14.17
C MET A 202 4.05 5.67 -12.93
N PRO A 203 4.67 5.54 -11.74
CA PRO A 203 3.94 5.34 -10.51
C PRO A 203 3.07 6.56 -10.20
N LEU A 204 1.92 6.33 -9.58
CA LEU A 204 1.07 7.39 -9.04
C LEU A 204 1.84 8.30 -8.09
N ASP A 205 1.46 9.58 -8.05
CA ASP A 205 2.09 10.52 -7.13
C ASP A 205 1.89 10.08 -5.67
N ASN A 206 3.00 9.95 -4.95
CA ASN A 206 3.06 9.56 -3.53
C ASN A 206 3.06 10.78 -2.58
N GLY A 207 2.73 11.97 -3.08
CA GLY A 207 2.51 13.23 -2.37
C GLY A 207 1.23 13.24 -1.53
N ARG A 208 1.16 14.08 -0.49
CA ARG A 208 0.00 14.15 0.42
C ARG A 208 -1.23 14.73 -0.29
N GLU A 209 -1.00 15.70 -1.17
CA GLU A 209 -2.03 16.51 -1.83
C GLU A 209 -2.32 16.00 -3.27
N ALA A 210 -1.72 14.88 -3.67
CA ALA A 210 -1.68 14.36 -5.04
C ALA A 210 -3.05 14.18 -5.73
N PHE A 211 -4.12 14.00 -4.95
CA PHE A 211 -5.45 13.65 -5.47
C PHE A 211 -6.56 14.58 -4.96
N GLU A 212 -6.22 15.75 -4.43
CA GLU A 212 -7.20 16.70 -3.88
C GLU A 212 -8.20 17.22 -4.93
N CYS A 213 -7.78 17.29 -6.19
CA CYS A 213 -8.61 17.74 -7.31
C CYS A 213 -9.38 16.61 -7.99
N LEU A 214 -9.29 15.37 -7.50
CA LEU A 214 -9.98 14.21 -8.09
C LEU A 214 -11.27 13.87 -7.35
N SER A 215 -12.26 13.37 -8.09
CA SER A 215 -13.53 12.89 -7.54
C SER A 215 -13.98 11.62 -8.26
N LEU A 216 -14.79 10.82 -7.55
CA LEU A 216 -15.56 9.72 -8.14
C LEU A 216 -16.97 10.20 -8.42
N ARG A 217 -17.39 10.13 -9.68
CA ARG A 217 -18.77 10.40 -10.09
C ARG A 217 -19.47 9.11 -10.49
N ARG A 218 -20.68 8.93 -9.97
CA ARG A 218 -21.55 7.83 -10.38
C ARG A 218 -22.15 8.15 -11.76
N VAL A 219 -21.97 7.23 -12.71
CA VAL A 219 -22.67 7.23 -13.98
C VAL A 219 -24.07 6.66 -13.73
N ILE A 220 -25.08 7.50 -13.90
CA ILE A 220 -26.49 7.08 -13.85
C ILE A 220 -26.89 6.87 -15.31
N ASP A 221 -27.13 5.62 -15.71
CA ASP A 221 -27.76 5.34 -16.99
C ASP A 221 -29.23 5.79 -16.90
N GLU A 222 -29.60 6.89 -17.56
CA GLU A 222 -30.98 7.40 -17.65
C GLU A 222 -31.95 6.45 -18.42
N LYS A 223 -31.57 5.18 -18.63
CA LYS A 223 -32.32 4.23 -19.48
C LYS A 223 -33.13 3.17 -18.74
N PHE A 224 -33.18 3.17 -17.41
CA PHE A 224 -33.90 2.13 -16.64
C PHE A 224 -34.84 2.64 -15.53
N ASP A 225 -35.26 3.90 -15.54
CA ASP A 225 -36.39 4.38 -14.73
C ASP A 225 -37.64 4.59 -15.62
N VAL A 226 -38.37 3.50 -15.88
CA VAL A 226 -39.83 3.51 -16.17
C VAL A 226 -40.47 2.31 -15.48
#